data_AF-A3DEI4-F1
#
_entry.id   AF-A3DEI4-F1
#
_cell.length_a   1.000
_cell.length_b   1.000
_cell.length_c   1.000
_cell.angle_alpha   90.00
_cell.angle_beta   90.00
_cell.angle_gamma   90.00
#
_symmetry.space_group_name_H-M   'P 1'
#
loop_
_entity.id
_entity.type
_entity.pdbx_description
1 polymer ?
#
loop_
_entity_poly.entity_id
_entity_poly.type
_entity_poly.pdbx_seq_one_letter_code
_entity_poly.pdbx_strand_id
1 'polypeptide(L)'
;MERRYYSMNKVLIECDTLIDKYKLNKEGIIKQLETIKIEKDQNFIIAYDKDFRFTLVGEMCENNSLVVLTNIIKADDFREMDNSDLFQFIREQGG
;
A
#
# COMPACT_ATOMS: atom_id res chain seq x y z
N MET A 1 -22.67 28.71 8.31
CA MET A 1 -22.53 27.27 8.02
C MET A 1 -21.17 27.09 7.34
N GLU A 2 -20.10 27.02 8.14
CA GLU A 2 -18.73 26.86 7.61
C GLU A 2 -18.57 25.46 7.04
N ARG A 3 -18.24 25.39 5.74
CA ARG A 3 -17.80 24.16 5.10
C ARG A 3 -16.45 23.79 5.70
N ARG A 4 -16.42 22.84 6.64
CA ARG A 4 -15.17 22.17 7.03
C ARG A 4 -14.70 21.39 5.81
N TYR A 5 -13.76 21.97 5.07
CA TYR A 5 -13.01 21.23 4.07
C TYR A 5 -12.45 19.98 4.75
N TYR A 6 -12.76 18.81 4.19
CA TYR A 6 -12.10 17.56 4.57
C TYR A 6 -10.59 17.80 4.51
N SER A 7 -9.89 17.54 5.62
CA SER A 7 -8.43 17.49 5.67
C SER A 7 -7.94 16.67 4.48
N MET A 8 -7.32 17.33 3.50
CA MET A 8 -6.45 16.61 2.58
C MET A 8 -5.32 16.06 3.44
N ASN A 9 -5.23 14.73 3.54
CA ASN A 9 -4.09 14.11 4.16
C ASN A 9 -2.87 14.46 3.32
N LYS A 10 -1.97 15.27 3.87
CA LYS A 10 -0.70 15.57 3.21
C LYS A 10 0.09 14.27 3.20
N VAL A 11 0.62 13.87 2.04
CA VAL A 11 1.45 12.66 1.93
C VAL A 11 2.91 13.07 1.92
N LEU A 12 3.70 12.49 2.82
CA LEU A 12 5.16 12.54 2.83
C LEU A 12 5.69 11.17 2.40
N ILE A 13 6.70 11.17 1.52
CA ILE A 13 7.34 9.94 1.05
C ILE A 13 8.80 9.98 1.47
N GLU A 14 9.20 9.03 2.31
CA GLU A 14 10.59 8.90 2.77
C GLU A 14 11.35 7.79 2.02
N CYS A 15 10.63 6.98 1.23
CA CYS A 15 11.17 5.86 0.47
C CYS A 15 11.26 6.16 -1.05
N ASP A 16 11.56 7.40 -1.44
CA ASP A 16 11.65 7.79 -2.86
C ASP A 16 12.64 6.91 -3.66
N THR A 17 13.73 6.47 -3.03
CA THR A 17 14.71 5.54 -3.65
C THR A 17 14.10 4.19 -4.01
N LEU A 18 13.13 3.68 -3.23
CA LEU A 18 12.42 2.44 -3.54
C LEU A 18 11.41 2.65 -4.66
N ILE A 19 10.75 3.81 -4.71
CA ILE A 19 9.85 4.18 -5.82
C ILE A 19 10.62 4.17 -7.13
N ASP A 20 11.81 4.80 -7.17
CA ASP A 20 12.66 4.82 -8.35
C ASP A 20 13.18 3.42 -8.72
N LYS A 21 13.66 2.65 -7.73
CA LYS A 21 14.15 1.28 -7.92
C LYS A 21 13.09 0.37 -8.53
N TYR A 22 11.86 0.47 -8.04
CA TYR A 22 10.73 -0.34 -8.49
C TYR A 22 9.97 0.28 -9.66
N LYS A 23 10.36 1.47 -10.11
CA LYS A 23 9.69 2.24 -11.17
C LYS A 23 8.19 2.42 -10.91
N LEU A 24 7.83 2.68 -9.66
CA LEU A 24 6.44 2.86 -9.23
C LEU A 24 5.95 4.26 -9.58
N ASN A 25 4.65 4.38 -9.84
CA ASN A 25 4.04 5.68 -10.11
C ASN A 25 3.82 6.45 -8.80
N LYS A 26 4.69 7.43 -8.52
CA LYS A 26 4.60 8.29 -7.33
C LYS A 26 3.25 8.99 -7.19
N GLU A 27 2.70 9.54 -8.29
CA GLU A 27 1.37 10.18 -8.25
C GLU A 27 0.25 9.18 -7.94
N GLY A 28 0.39 7.94 -8.43
CA GLY A 28 -0.56 6.86 -8.15
C GLY A 28 -0.57 6.49 -6.66
N ILE A 29 0.61 6.37 -6.07
CA ILE A 29 0.79 6.13 -4.63
C ILE A 29 0.16 7.26 -3.81
N ILE A 30 0.45 8.53 -4.15
CA ILE A 30 -0.11 9.69 -3.43
C ILE A 30 -1.64 9.67 -3.47
N LYS A 31 -2.24 9.52 -4.66
CA LYS A 31 -3.70 9.45 -4.80
C LYS A 31 -4.32 8.32 -4.00
N GLN A 32 -3.68 7.15 -3.96
CA GLN A 32 -4.14 6.06 -3.11
C GLN A 32 -4.07 6.44 -1.63
N LEU A 33 -2.94 6.97 -1.16
CA LEU A 33 -2.75 7.35 0.25
C LEU A 33 -3.64 8.52 0.69
N GLU A 34 -4.07 9.39 -0.22
CA GLU A 34 -5.05 10.44 0.05
C GLU A 34 -6.49 9.91 0.22
N THR A 35 -6.80 8.73 -0.32
CA THR A 35 -8.17 8.17 -0.33
C THR A 35 -8.43 7.13 0.76
N ILE A 36 -7.38 6.53 1.30
CA ILE A 36 -7.50 5.55 2.38
C ILE A 36 -7.93 6.21 3.70
N LYS A 37 -8.80 5.50 4.42
CA LYS A 37 -9.10 5.83 5.82
C LYS A 37 -8.14 5.04 6.70
N ILE A 38 -7.09 5.70 7.17
CA ILE A 38 -6.19 5.15 8.19
C ILE A 38 -6.74 5.57 9.56
N GLU A 39 -6.79 4.63 10.51
CA GLU A 39 -7.15 4.97 11.89
C GLU A 39 -6.10 5.90 12.51
N LYS A 40 -6.52 6.68 13.48
CA LYS A 40 -5.69 7.72 14.08
C LYS A 40 -4.47 7.14 14.79
N ASP A 41 -3.32 7.77 14.63
CA ASP A 41 -2.05 7.40 15.27
C ASP A 41 -1.68 5.92 15.07
N GLN A 42 -2.03 5.36 13.89
CA GLN A 42 -1.72 3.98 13.55
C GLN A 42 -0.77 3.84 12.37
N ASN A 43 0.01 2.78 12.44
CA ASN A 43 0.76 2.25 11.31
C ASN A 43 -0.23 1.56 10.36
N PHE A 44 0.02 1.68 9.06
CA PHE A 44 -0.75 0.98 8.04
C PHE A 44 0.15 0.12 7.16
N ILE A 45 -0.44 -0.98 6.69
CA ILE A 45 0.15 -1.88 5.72
C ILE A 45 -0.95 -2.17 4.70
N ILE A 46 -0.77 -1.70 3.47
CA ILE A 46 -1.79 -1.84 2.42
C ILE A 46 -1.15 -2.30 1.11
N ALA A 47 -1.90 -3.04 0.29
CA ALA A 47 -1.47 -3.37 -1.06
C ALA A 47 -1.51 -2.12 -1.96
N TYR A 48 -0.57 -2.01 -2.89
CA TYR A 48 -0.61 -0.97 -3.93
C TYR A 48 -1.67 -1.32 -4.99
N ASP A 49 -2.61 -0.40 -5.26
CA ASP A 49 -3.79 -0.62 -6.13
C ASP A 49 -3.41 -1.05 -7.55
N LYS A 50 -2.32 -0.49 -8.10
CA LYS A 50 -1.90 -0.79 -9.47
C LYS A 50 -1.12 -2.09 -9.61
N ASP A 51 -0.52 -2.57 -8.53
CA ASP A 51 0.28 -3.79 -8.55
C ASP A 51 0.35 -4.38 -7.14
N PHE A 52 -0.47 -5.40 -6.90
CA PHE A 52 -0.62 -6.09 -5.62
C PHE A 52 0.67 -6.77 -5.15
N ARG A 53 1.68 -6.92 -6.02
CA ARG A 53 3.01 -7.42 -5.65
C ARG A 53 3.78 -6.42 -4.81
N PHE A 54 3.30 -5.18 -4.68
CA PHE A 54 3.88 -4.18 -3.82
C PHE A 54 2.96 -3.86 -2.65
N THR A 55 3.55 -3.79 -1.47
CA THR A 55 2.89 -3.39 -0.22
C THR A 55 3.47 -2.05 0.23
N LEU A 56 2.61 -1.09 0.47
CA LEU A 56 2.91 0.22 1.01
C LEU A 56 2.84 0.15 2.53
N VAL A 57 3.91 0.58 3.20
CA VAL A 57 4.00 0.60 4.66
C VAL A 57 4.27 2.02 5.11
N GLY A 58 3.50 2.48 6.07
CA GLY A 58 3.62 3.84 6.57
C GLY A 58 2.87 4.05 7.87
N GLU A 59 2.79 5.31 8.27
CA GLU A 59 2.16 5.74 9.50
C GLU A 59 1.34 7.02 9.31
N MET A 60 0.33 7.20 10.15
CA MET A 60 -0.43 8.44 10.26
C MET A 60 0.20 9.32 11.34
N CYS A 61 0.75 10.46 10.93
CA CYS A 61 1.43 11.45 11.77
C CYS A 61 0.63 12.76 11.91
N GLU A 62 1.13 13.66 12.76
CA GLU A 62 0.64 15.03 13.03
C GLU A 62 -0.89 15.18 13.04
N ASN A 63 -1.50 15.01 14.21
CA ASN A 63 -2.92 15.28 14.45
C ASN A 63 -3.88 14.59 13.46
N ASN A 64 -3.44 13.52 12.80
CA ASN A 64 -4.17 12.81 11.75
C ASN A 64 -4.40 13.63 10.48
N SER A 65 -3.38 14.38 10.07
CA SER A 65 -3.39 15.14 8.81
C SER A 65 -2.21 14.84 7.89
N LEU A 66 -1.22 14.08 8.36
CA LEU A 66 -0.03 13.71 7.60
C LEU A 66 0.04 12.19 7.48
N VAL A 67 0.15 11.67 6.27
CA VAL A 67 0.45 10.26 5.99
C VAL A 67 1.91 10.18 5.60
N VAL A 68 2.71 9.37 6.27
CA VAL A 68 4.13 9.16 5.95
C VAL A 68 4.31 7.76 5.39
N LEU A 69 4.74 7.66 4.14
CA LEU A 69 5.14 6.40 3.51
C LEU A 69 6.61 6.15 3.81
N THR A 70 6.87 5.17 4.67
CA THR A 70 8.21 4.87 5.19
C THR A 70 8.89 3.73 4.43
N ASN A 71 8.11 2.79 3.86
CA ASN A 71 8.67 1.64 3.16
C ASN A 71 7.75 1.09 2.06
N ILE A 72 8.34 0.38 1.10
CA ILE A 72 7.66 -0.37 0.06
C ILE A 72 8.26 -1.77 -0.01
N ILE A 73 7.43 -2.79 0.26
CA ILE A 73 7.83 -4.19 0.23
C ILE A 73 7.38 -4.78 -1.10
N LYS A 74 8.31 -5.41 -1.83
CA LYS A 74 8.02 -6.19 -3.03
C LYS A 74 7.88 -7.67 -2.65
N ALA A 75 6.83 -8.34 -3.13
CA ALA A 75 6.67 -9.78 -3.00
C ALA A 75 7.84 -10.51 -3.69
N ASP A 76 8.49 -11.42 -2.95
CA ASP A 76 9.70 -12.14 -3.40
C ASP A 76 9.37 -13.32 -4.33
N ASP A 77 8.25 -14.00 -4.07
CA ASP A 77 7.73 -15.08 -4.91
C ASP A 77 6.26 -14.77 -5.26
N PHE A 78 5.97 -14.68 -6.55
CA PHE A 78 4.62 -14.59 -7.09
C PHE A 78 4.47 -15.66 -8.15
N ARG A 79 3.65 -16.67 -7.85
CA ARG A 79 3.19 -17.63 -8.85
C ARG A 79 1.79 -17.24 -9.27
N GLU A 80 1.65 -16.94 -10.55
CA GLU A 80 0.35 -17.00 -11.20
C GLU A 80 -0.08 -18.46 -11.16
N MET A 81 -1.03 -18.78 -10.28
CA MET A 81 -1.64 -20.10 -10.19
C MET A 81 -3.04 -19.97 -10.72
N ASP A 82 -3.35 -20.76 -11.75
CA ASP A 82 -4.74 -20.93 -12.15
C ASP A 82 -5.48 -21.87 -11.18
N ASN A 83 -6.79 -22.03 -11.37
CA ASN A 83 -7.60 -22.86 -10.48
C ASN A 83 -7.20 -24.36 -10.54
N SER A 84 -6.63 -24.82 -11.65
CA SER A 84 -6.09 -26.19 -11.78
C SER A 84 -4.83 -26.36 -10.94
N ASP A 85 -3.89 -25.42 -11.05
CA ASP A 85 -2.65 -25.40 -10.26
C ASP A 85 -2.97 -25.35 -8.76
N LEU A 86 -3.96 -24.55 -8.36
CA LEU A 86 -4.41 -24.46 -6.97
C LEU A 86 -5.03 -25.79 -6.47
N PHE A 87 -5.89 -26.40 -7.28
CA PHE A 87 -6.52 -27.67 -6.94
C PHE A 87 -5.48 -28.79 -6.79
N GLN A 88 -4.47 -28.80 -7.66
CA GLN A 88 -3.39 -29.77 -7.59
C GLN A 88 -2.48 -29.53 -6.38
N PHE A 89 -2.08 -28.29 -6.11
CA PHE A 89 -1.25 -27.94 -4.96
C PHE A 89 -1.91 -28.33 -3.62
N ILE A 90 -3.20 -28.02 -3.43
CA ILE A 90 -3.93 -28.40 -2.21
C ILE A 90 -4.04 -29.91 -2.07
N ARG A 91 -4.29 -30.63 -3.18
CA ARG A 91 -4.36 -32.09 -3.18
C ARG A 91 -3.04 -32.76 -2.83
N GLU A 92 -1.92 -32.23 -3.30
CA GLU A 92 -0.59 -32.78 -3.05
C GLU A 92 -0.09 -32.48 -1.63
N GLN A 93 -0.54 -31.38 -1.01
CA GLN A 93 -0.19 -31.02 0.37
C GLN A 93 -1.01 -31.76 1.45
N GLY A 94 -2.18 -32.29 1.09
CA GLY A 94 -3.06 -33.04 1.99
C GLY A 94 -2.95 -34.57 1.90
N GLY A 95 -1.93 -35.09 1.20
CA GLY A 95 -1.68 -36.51 0.96
C GLY A 95 -0.82 -37.18 2.02
#